data_AF-A0A522BZ20-F1
#
_entry.id   AF-A0A522BZ20-F1
#
_cell.length_a   1.000
_cell.length_b   1.000
_cell.length_c   1.000
_cell.angle_alpha   90.00
_cell.angle_beta   90.00
_cell.angle_gamma   90.00
#
_symmetry.space_group_name_H-M   'P 1'
#
loop_
_entity.id
_entity.type
_entity.pdbx_description
1 polymer ?
#
loop_
_entity_poly.entity_id
_entity_poly.type
_entity_poly.pdbx_seq_one_letter_code
_entity_poly.pdbx_strand_id
1 'polypeptide(L)'
;QKAINAFERAIQLYGKDPAYHNNLGLLYENQKNYVLAEKYYRKATEVDPNYGLAWENLGFALYYQTKDPEATDAWKKAASLGRDGAKEALKKYFNIVY
;
A
#
# COMPACT_ATOMS: atom_id res chain seq x y z
N GLN A 1 -9.50 13.85 -10.09
CA GLN A 1 -8.55 14.15 -11.19
C GLN A 1 -7.41 15.11 -10.84
N LYS A 2 -7.64 16.33 -10.31
CA LYS A 2 -6.54 17.31 -10.08
C LYS A 2 -5.42 16.81 -9.13
N ALA A 3 -5.75 16.05 -8.09
CA ALA A 3 -4.77 15.53 -7.13
C ALA A 3 -3.83 14.46 -7.75
N ILE A 4 -4.35 13.60 -8.63
CA ILE A 4 -3.55 12.58 -9.33
C ILE A 4 -2.47 13.25 -10.19
N ASN A 5 -2.88 14.22 -11.02
CA ASN A 5 -1.95 14.93 -11.90
C ASN A 5 -0.85 15.68 -11.12
N ALA A 6 -1.17 16.21 -9.92
CA ALA A 6 -0.20 16.88 -9.06
C ALA A 6 0.86 15.91 -8.52
N PHE A 7 0.44 14.72 -8.05
CA PHE A 7 1.36 13.71 -7.56
C PHE A 7 2.18 13.04 -8.68
N GLU A 8 1.60 12.82 -9.86
CA GLU A 8 2.35 12.31 -11.02
C GLU A 8 3.49 13.26 -11.41
N ARG A 9 3.23 14.57 -11.39
CA ARG A 9 4.27 15.59 -11.63
C ARG A 9 5.28 15.66 -10.49
N ALA A 10 4.84 15.50 -9.23
CA ALA A 10 5.74 15.44 -8.08
C ALA A 10 6.70 14.24 -8.17
N ILE A 11 6.22 13.06 -8.60
CA ILE A 11 7.05 11.87 -8.80
C ILE A 11 8.11 12.10 -9.88
N GLN A 12 7.75 12.78 -10.97
CA GLN A 12 8.73 13.11 -12.02
C GLN A 12 9.86 14.02 -11.52
N LEU A 13 9.60 14.83 -10.49
CA LEU A 13 10.57 15.79 -9.94
C LEU A 13 11.28 15.27 -8.68
N TYR A 14 10.62 14.44 -7.87
CA TYR A 14 11.02 14.05 -6.52
C TYR A 14 10.79 12.56 -6.23
N GLY A 15 10.86 11.68 -7.24
CA GLY A 15 10.52 10.24 -7.15
C GLY A 15 11.37 9.38 -6.20
N LYS A 16 12.12 9.98 -5.28
CA LYS A 16 12.85 9.30 -4.19
C LYS A 16 12.05 9.21 -2.90
N ASP A 17 10.95 9.94 -2.76
CA ASP A 17 10.07 9.83 -1.59
C ASP A 17 8.94 8.82 -1.85
N PRO A 18 8.88 7.69 -1.10
CA PRO A 18 7.84 6.67 -1.27
C PRO A 18 6.43 7.20 -0.97
N ALA A 19 6.30 8.29 -0.20
CA ALA A 19 5.02 8.88 0.16
C ALA A 19 4.22 9.36 -1.05
N TYR A 20 4.87 9.83 -2.12
CA TYR A 20 4.15 10.26 -3.33
C TYR A 20 3.45 9.10 -4.03
N HIS A 21 4.14 7.97 -4.14
CA HIS A 21 3.55 6.75 -4.69
C HIS A 21 2.45 6.21 -3.78
N ASN A 22 2.67 6.19 -2.46
CA ASN A 22 1.63 5.79 -1.52
C ASN A 22 0.37 6.67 -1.62
N ASN A 23 0.53 7.99 -1.72
CA ASN A 23 -0.59 8.91 -1.83
C ASN A 23 -1.36 8.76 -3.15
N LEU A 24 -0.67 8.46 -4.26
CA LEU A 24 -1.36 8.05 -5.50
C LEU A 24 -2.16 6.77 -5.29
N GLY A 25 -1.57 5.77 -4.61
CA GLY A 25 -2.27 4.54 -4.27
C GLY A 25 -3.57 4.81 -3.52
N LEU A 26 -3.52 5.64 -2.48
CA LEU A 26 -4.69 6.06 -1.70
C LEU A 26 -5.74 6.78 -2.55
N LEU A 27 -5.33 7.63 -3.50
CA LEU A 27 -6.27 8.30 -4.40
C LEU A 27 -7.01 7.33 -5.33
N TYR A 28 -6.36 6.26 -5.77
CA TYR A 28 -7.00 5.20 -6.57
C TYR A 28 -7.84 4.26 -5.70
N GLU A 29 -7.40 3.96 -4.49
CA GLU A 29 -8.17 3.18 -3.51
C GLU A 29 -9.48 3.88 -3.13
N ASN A 30 -9.46 5.20 -2.93
CA ASN A 30 -10.67 6.00 -2.71
C ASN A 30 -11.65 5.95 -3.89
N GLN A 31 -11.16 5.63 -5.09
CA GLN A 31 -11.99 5.39 -6.28
C GLN A 31 -12.35 3.91 -6.45
N LYS A 32 -12.03 3.06 -5.47
CA LYS A 32 -12.15 1.60 -5.50
C LYS A 32 -11.39 0.95 -6.67
N ASN A 33 -10.41 1.65 -7.24
CA ASN A 33 -9.53 1.11 -8.27
C ASN A 33 -8.31 0.46 -7.62
N TYR A 34 -8.55 -0.72 -7.05
CA TYR A 34 -7.53 -1.44 -6.28
C TYR A 34 -6.36 -1.93 -7.14
N VAL A 35 -6.58 -2.15 -8.44
CA VAL A 35 -5.51 -2.52 -9.38
C VAL A 35 -4.49 -1.39 -9.53
N LEU A 36 -4.95 -0.14 -9.69
CA LEU A 36 -4.04 1.00 -9.74
C LEU A 36 -3.48 1.33 -8.35
N ALA A 37 -4.27 1.16 -7.28
CA ALA A 37 -3.79 1.32 -5.92
C ALA A 37 -2.59 0.39 -5.65
N GLU A 38 -2.74 -0.91 -5.95
CA GLU A 38 -1.67 -1.91 -5.85
C GLU A 38 -0.42 -1.49 -6.62
N LYS A 39 -0.57 -1.08 -7.88
CA LYS A 39 0.56 -0.63 -8.72
C LYS A 39 1.36 0.47 -8.03
N TYR A 40 0.70 1.45 -7.44
CA TYR A 40 1.38 2.58 -6.81
C TYR A 40 1.90 2.26 -5.41
N TYR A 41 1.23 1.42 -4.62
CA TYR A 41 1.80 0.93 -3.37
C TYR A 41 3.05 0.08 -3.59
N ARG A 42 3.08 -0.79 -4.61
CA ARG A 42 4.30 -1.54 -4.97
C ARG A 42 5.45 -0.63 -5.36
N LYS A 43 5.20 0.44 -6.12
CA LYS A 43 6.24 1.44 -6.40
C LYS A 43 6.76 2.12 -5.12
N ALA A 44 5.88 2.41 -4.16
CA ALA A 44 6.32 2.96 -2.88
C ALA A 44 7.22 1.98 -2.11
N THR A 45 6.92 0.68 -2.15
CA THR A 45 7.76 -0.34 -1.51
C THR A 45 9.06 -0.64 -2.28
N GLU A 46 9.09 -0.41 -3.59
CA GLU A 46 10.32 -0.45 -4.40
C GLU A 46 11.24 0.74 -4.10
N VAL A 47 10.67 1.93 -3.90
CA VAL A 47 11.43 3.15 -3.53
C VAL A 47 12.01 3.02 -2.12
N ASP A 48 11.20 2.55 -1.16
CA ASP A 48 11.66 2.26 0.20
C ASP A 48 11.01 0.96 0.73
N PRO A 49 11.76 -0.15 0.76
CA PRO A 49 11.29 -1.42 1.30
C PRO A 49 10.92 -1.40 2.79
N ASN A 50 11.36 -0.38 3.54
CA ASN A 50 11.05 -0.21 4.96
C ASN A 50 9.89 0.77 5.19
N TYR A 51 9.28 1.30 4.13
CA TYR A 51 8.11 2.18 4.25
C TYR A 51 6.85 1.38 4.58
N GLY A 52 6.70 1.05 5.88
CA GLY A 52 5.65 0.15 6.37
C GLY A 52 4.22 0.57 6.00
N LEU A 53 3.94 1.87 5.86
CA LEU A 53 2.63 2.36 5.44
C LEU A 53 2.23 1.83 4.05
N ALA A 54 3.16 1.78 3.11
CA ALA A 54 2.87 1.27 1.77
C ALA A 54 2.62 -0.23 1.76
N TRP A 55 3.34 -1.01 2.59
CA TRP A 55 3.07 -2.44 2.75
C TRP A 55 1.70 -2.70 3.38
N GLU A 56 1.29 -1.89 4.35
CA GLU A 56 -0.03 -2.00 4.97
C GLU A 56 -1.14 -1.73 3.95
N ASN A 57 -1.03 -0.62 3.21
CA ASN A 57 -2.01 -0.25 2.20
C ASN A 57 -2.01 -1.23 1.00
N LEU A 58 -0.84 -1.77 0.62
CA LEU A 58 -0.74 -2.83 -0.38
C LEU A 58 -1.54 -4.06 0.04
N GLY A 59 -1.47 -4.46 1.31
CA GLY A 59 -2.25 -5.59 1.82
C GLY A 59 -3.76 -5.35 1.72
N PHE A 60 -4.25 -4.14 2.02
CA PHE A 60 -5.66 -3.79 1.83
C PHE A 60 -6.06 -3.81 0.35
N ALA A 61 -5.26 -3.22 -0.54
CA ALA A 61 -5.53 -3.22 -1.98
C ALA A 61 -5.54 -4.65 -2.57
N LEU A 62 -4.70 -5.55 -2.09
CA LEU A 62 -4.67 -6.96 -2.50
C LEU A 62 -5.87 -7.73 -1.96
N TYR A 63 -6.23 -7.51 -0.69
CA TYR A 63 -7.40 -8.12 -0.06
C TYR A 63 -8.70 -7.77 -0.81
N TYR A 64 -8.89 -6.50 -1.18
CA TYR A 64 -10.07 -6.10 -1.96
C TYR A 64 -10.08 -6.65 -3.40
N GLN A 65 -8.96 -7.17 -3.87
CA GLN A 65 -8.85 -7.89 -5.13
C GLN A 65 -8.96 -9.42 -4.96
N THR A 66 -9.26 -9.93 -3.76
CA THR A 66 -9.29 -11.36 -3.42
C THR A 66 -7.93 -12.08 -3.60
N LYS A 67 -6.83 -11.31 -3.56
CA LYS A 67 -5.45 -11.82 -3.61
C LYS A 67 -4.94 -12.09 -2.20
N ASP A 68 -5.60 -13.02 -1.52
CA ASP A 68 -5.42 -13.25 -0.08
C ASP A 68 -3.99 -13.67 0.31
N PRO A 69 -3.30 -14.59 -0.40
CA PRO A 69 -1.92 -14.94 -0.07
C PRO A 69 -1.00 -13.71 -0.07
N GLU A 70 -1.05 -12.92 -1.14
CA GLU A 70 -0.22 -11.73 -1.29
C GLU A 70 -0.61 -10.64 -0.28
N ALA A 71 -1.89 -10.52 0.06
CA ALA A 71 -2.35 -9.59 1.10
C ALA A 71 -1.75 -9.94 2.46
N THR A 72 -1.76 -11.22 2.84
CA THR A 72 -1.16 -11.65 4.11
C THR A 72 0.35 -11.43 4.14
N ASP A 73 1.05 -11.66 3.03
CA ASP A 73 2.49 -11.43 2.95
C ASP A 73 2.83 -9.94 3.07
N ALA A 74 2.06 -9.08 2.40
CA ALA A 74 2.21 -7.62 2.52
C ALA A 74 1.94 -7.14 3.95
N TRP A 75 0.88 -7.63 4.61
CA TRP A 75 0.60 -7.26 6.00
C TRP A 75 1.61 -7.82 6.99
N LYS A 76 2.14 -9.04 6.80
CA LYS A 76 3.24 -9.56 7.63
C LYS A 76 4.48 -8.67 7.49
N LYS A 77 4.83 -8.27 6.27
CA LYS A 77 5.93 -7.33 6.03
C LYS A 77 5.69 -5.99 6.74
N ALA A 78 4.50 -5.40 6.61
CA ALA A 78 4.15 -4.18 7.32
C ALA A 78 4.21 -4.35 8.85
N ALA A 79 3.68 -5.45 9.39
CA ALA A 79 3.71 -5.73 10.82
C ALA A 79 5.15 -5.87 11.35
N SER A 80 6.05 -6.52 10.61
CA SER A 80 7.48 -6.57 10.96
C SER A 80 8.16 -5.20 10.97
N LEU A 81 7.59 -4.21 10.28
CA LEU A 81 8.03 -2.81 10.26
C LEU A 81 7.29 -1.96 11.32
N GLY A 82 6.61 -2.58 12.28
CA GLY A 82 5.94 -1.90 13.39
C GLY A 82 4.54 -1.36 13.08
N ARG A 83 3.90 -1.83 12.01
CA ARG A 83 2.53 -1.43 11.65
C ARG A 83 1.49 -2.25 12.42
N ASP A 84 0.95 -1.68 13.49
CA ASP A 84 -0.07 -2.38 14.30
C ASP A 84 -1.39 -2.59 13.55
N GLY A 85 -1.79 -1.65 12.67
CA GLY A 85 -2.95 -1.82 11.79
C GLY A 85 -2.86 -3.05 10.89
N ALA A 86 -1.65 -3.43 10.47
CA ALA A 86 -1.43 -4.66 9.70
C ALA A 86 -1.57 -5.93 10.54
N LYS A 87 -1.13 -5.92 11.82
CA LYS A 87 -1.36 -7.03 12.76
C LYS A 87 -2.85 -7.23 13.04
N GLU A 88 -3.57 -6.12 13.24
CA GLU A 88 -5.01 -6.12 13.42
C GLU A 88 -5.73 -6.67 12.18
N ALA A 89 -5.29 -6.28 10.98
CA ALA A 89 -5.83 -6.80 9.73
C ALA A 89 -5.59 -8.31 9.57
N LEU A 90 -4.38 -8.80 9.83
CA LEU A 90 -4.06 -10.23 9.81
C LEU A 90 -4.96 -11.04 10.75
N LYS A 91 -5.17 -10.54 11.97
CA LYS A 91 -6.05 -11.17 12.95
C LYS A 91 -7.51 -11.13 12.51
N LYS A 92 -7.99 -9.97 12.04
CA LYS A 92 -9.40 -9.74 11.71
C LYS A 92 -9.86 -10.50 10.47
N TYR A 93 -9.06 -10.47 9.40
CA TYR A 93 -9.47 -10.99 8.10
C TYR A 93 -9.04 -12.45 7.89
N PHE A 94 -7.97 -12.90 8.57
CA PHE A 94 -7.39 -14.22 8.34
C PHE A 94 -7.16 -15.04 9.62
N ASN A 95 -7.53 -14.53 10.81
CA ASN A 95 -7.28 -15.17 12.11
C ASN A 95 -5.79 -15.51 12.35
N ILE A 96 -4.89 -14.73 11.76
CA ILE A 96 -3.43 -14.87 11.94
C ILE A 96 -2.99 -13.98 13.08
N VAL A 97 -2.29 -14.55 14.07
CA VAL A 97 -1.63 -13.80 15.14
C VAL A 97 -0.15 -13.65 14.77
N TYR A 98 0.34 -12.41 14.68
CA TYR A 98 1.68 -12.06 14.22
C TYR A 98 2.29 -10.96 15.10
#